data_AF-A0A4R5QAD2-F1
#
_entry.id   AF-A0A4R5QAD2-F1
#
_cell.length_a   1.000
_cell.length_b   1.000
_cell.length_c   1.000
_cell.angle_alpha   90.00
_cell.angle_beta   90.00
_cell.angle_gamma   90.00
#
_symmetry.space_group_name_H-M   'P 1'
#
loop_
_entity.id
_entity.type
_entity.pdbx_description
1 polymer ?
#
loop_
_entity_poly.entity_id
_entity_poly.type
_entity_poly.pdbx_seq_one_letter_code
_entity_poly.pdbx_strand_id
1 'polypeptide(L)' 'MPAHHSLHVALTAELRRLVERLVVSGRYQSSSEVVRAGLRLLDRAEALPLEPPARLCHPDAEQRR' A
#
# COMPACT_ATOMS: atom_id res chain seq x y z
N MET A 1 15.09 10.29 -18.99
CA MET A 1 15.64 10.52 -17.64
C MET A 1 14.50 10.32 -16.65
N PRO A 2 14.52 9.31 -15.77
CA PRO A 2 13.47 9.18 -14.76
C PRO A 2 13.56 10.38 -13.81
N ALA A 3 12.48 11.14 -13.68
CA ALA A 3 12.42 12.24 -12.73
C ALA A 3 12.40 11.65 -11.31
N HIS A 4 13.46 11.90 -10.55
CA HIS A 4 13.51 11.53 -9.13
C HIS A 4 12.77 12.60 -8.33
N HIS A 5 11.56 12.28 -7.88
CA HIS A 5 10.83 13.13 -6.94
C HIS A 5 11.14 12.71 -5.51
N SER A 6 11.67 13.66 -4.73
CA SER A 6 11.98 13.47 -3.31
C SER A 6 10.76 13.82 -2.48
N LEU A 7 10.18 12.84 -1.79
CA LEU A 7 9.06 13.02 -0.85
C LEU A 7 9.52 12.68 0.57
N HIS A 8 9.16 13.53 1.54
CA HIS A 8 9.38 13.25 2.94
C HIS A 8 8.13 12.58 3.53
N VAL A 9 8.30 11.41 4.14
CA VAL A 9 7.18 10.60 4.64
C VAL A 9 7.36 10.37 6.13
N ALA A 10 6.35 10.67 6.92
CA ALA A 10 6.33 10.34 8.34
C ALA A 10 5.99 8.86 8.50
N LEU A 11 6.89 8.09 9.12
CA LEU A 11 6.69 6.68 9.45
C LEU A 11 6.50 6.53 10.96
N THR A 12 5.68 5.57 11.35
CA THR A 12 5.62 5.14 12.76
C THR A 12 6.95 4.51 13.16
N ALA A 13 7.25 4.48 14.47
CA ALA A 13 8.48 3.91 14.98
C ALA A 13 8.65 2.42 14.59
N GLU A 14 7.55 1.68 14.52
CA GLU A 14 7.55 0.28 14.09
C GLU A 14 7.96 0.12 12.61
N LEU A 15 7.35 0.91 11.72
CA LEU A 15 7.66 0.90 10.29
C LEU A 15 9.11 1.34 10.02
N ARG A 16 9.60 2.34 10.77
CA ARG A 16 11.01 2.74 10.70
C ARG A 16 11.94 1.57 11.02
N ARG A 17 11.69 0.85 12.13
CA ARG A 17 12.50 -0.33 12.52
C ARG A 17 12.43 -1.44 11.47
N LEU A 18 11.26 -1.66 10.85
CA LEU A 18 11.11 -2.61 9.75
C LEU A 18 12.01 -2.22 8.56
N VAL A 19 11.95 -0.96 8.14
CA VAL A 19 12.77 -0.45 7.03
C VAL A 19 14.26 -0.59 7.35
N GLU A 20 14.70 -0.21 8.54
CA GLU A 20 16.09 -0.36 8.99
C GLU A 20 16.55 -1.82 8.92
N ARG A 21 15.75 -2.78 9.41
CA ARG A 21 16.06 -4.22 9.30
C ARG A 21 16.19 -4.68 7.85
N LEU A 22 15.31 -4.21 6.97
CA LEU A 22 15.33 -4.58 5.56
C LEU A 22 16.55 -4.03 4.83
N VAL A 23 16.99 -2.81 5.14
CA VAL A 23 18.23 -2.24 4.60
C VAL A 23 19.45 -2.97 5.14
N VAL A 24 19.52 -3.23 6.45
CA VAL A 24 20.61 -3.98 7.08
C VAL A 24 20.72 -5.41 6.56
N SER A 25 19.60 -6.02 6.15
CA SER A 25 19.61 -7.35 5.51
C SER A 25 20.33 -7.38 4.15
N GLY A 26 20.70 -6.23 3.58
CA GLY A 26 21.37 -6.12 2.29
C GLY A 26 20.46 -6.32 1.08
N ARG A 27 19.17 -6.64 1.29
CA ARG A 27 18.18 -6.80 0.20
C ARG A 27 17.77 -5.48 -0.44
N TYR A 28 17.96 -4.36 0.25
CA TYR A 28 17.61 -3.03 -0.22
C TYR A 28 18.73 -2.05 0.13
N GLN A 29 19.09 -1.17 -0.79
CA GLN A 29 20.17 -0.20 -0.62
C GLN A 29 19.74 1.03 0.20
N SER A 30 18.45 1.34 0.24
CA SER A 30 17.95 2.54 0.91
C SER A 30 16.52 2.42 1.39
N SER A 31 16.14 3.26 2.35
CA SER A 31 14.75 3.40 2.81
C SER A 31 13.80 3.71 1.65
N SER A 32 14.20 4.58 0.72
CA SER A 32 13.39 4.92 -0.45
C SER A 32 13.19 3.72 -1.40
N GLU A 33 14.13 2.78 -1.43
CA GLU A 33 13.97 1.54 -2.19
C GLU A 33 12.97 0.59 -1.52
N VAL A 34 13.07 0.43 -0.20
CA VAL A 34 12.10 -0.35 0.59
C VAL A 34 10.68 0.19 0.41
N VAL A 35 10.51 1.52 0.52
CA VAL A 35 9.21 2.17 0.34
C VAL A 35 8.69 1.95 -1.08
N ARG A 36 9.53 2.11 -2.12
CA ARG A 36 9.13 1.83 -3.51
C ARG A 36 8.75 0.36 -3.72
N ALA A 37 9.45 -0.58 -3.09
CA ALA A 37 9.11 -1.99 -3.15
C ALA A 37 7.75 -2.27 -2.48
N GLY A 38 7.51 -1.67 -1.31
CA GLY A 38 6.23 -1.76 -0.61
C GLY A 38 5.07 -1.18 -1.42
N LEU A 39 5.26 0.01 -2.01
CA LEU A 39 4.24 0.63 -2.86
C LEU A 39 3.95 -0.20 -4.12
N ARG A 40 4.96 -0.83 -4.73
CA ARG A 40 4.73 -1.75 -5.87
C ARG A 40 3.92 -2.99 -5.47
N LEU A 41 4.09 -3.49 -4.25
CA LEU A 41 3.29 -4.61 -3.76
C LEU A 41 1.85 -4.17 -3.47
N LEU A 42 1.67 -3.00 -2.88
CA LEU A 42 0.36 -2.41 -2.64
C LEU A 42 -0.39 -2.15 -3.95
N ASP A 43 0.28 -1.56 -4.93
CA ASP A 43 -0.28 -1.29 -6.27
C ASP A 43 -0.77 -2.58 -6.94
N ARG A 44 -0.02 -3.68 -6.85
CA ARG A 44 -0.47 -4.98 -7.35
C ARG A 44 -1.65 -5.56 -6.58
N ALA A 45 -1.70 -5.36 -5.26
CA ALA A 45 -2.80 -5.84 -4.44
C ALA A 45 -4.10 -5.07 -4.73
N GLU A 46 -3.99 -3.76 -4.98
CA GLU A 46 -5.11 -2.88 -5.38
C GLU A 46 -5.53 -3.10 -6.85
N ALA A 47 -4.57 -3.43 -7.73
CA ALA A 47 -4.84 -3.73 -9.13
C ALA A 47 -5.51 -5.10 -9.35
N LEU A 48 -5.42 -6.00 -8.36
CA LEU A 48 -6.31 -7.16 -8.34
C LEU A 48 -7.73 -6.62 -8.19
N PRO A 49 -8.66 -6.92 -9.12
CA PRO A 49 -10.04 -6.52 -8.95
C PRO A 49 -10.47 -6.97 -7.57
N LEU A 50 -10.79 -6.02 -6.69
CA LEU A 50 -11.60 -6.32 -5.54
C LEU A 50 -12.86 -6.93 -6.15
N GLU A 51 -12.99 -8.26 -6.10
CA GLU A 51 -14.26 -8.92 -6.38
C GLU A 51 -15.26 -8.11 -5.57
N PRO A 52 -16.17 -7.36 -6.22
CA PRO A 52 -17.07 -6.49 -5.50
C PRO A 52 -17.76 -7.40 -4.49
N PRO A 53 -17.79 -7.05 -3.19
CA PRO A 53 -18.40 -7.91 -2.18
C PRO A 53 -19.75 -8.29 -2.74
N ALA A 54 -19.91 -9.60 -3.03
CA ALA A 54 -21.02 -10.13 -3.80
C ALA A 54 -22.26 -9.41 -3.31
N ARG A 55 -22.81 -8.53 -4.19
CA ARG A 55 -23.77 -7.48 -3.85
C ARG A 55 -24.49 -7.87 -2.57
N LEU A 56 -24.23 -7.15 -1.48
CA LEU A 56 -25.18 -7.08 -0.37
C LEU A 56 -26.44 -6.52 -1.01
N CYS A 57 -27.21 -7.42 -1.60
CA CYS A 57 -28.59 -7.24 -1.98
C CYS A 57 -29.23 -6.92 -0.63
N HIS A 58 -29.35 -5.64 -0.33
CA HIS A 58 -30.45 -5.20 0.48
C HIS A 58 -31.66 -5.29 -0.45
N PRO A 59 -32.48 -6.36 -0.40
CA PRO A 59 -33.88 -6.10 -0.64
C PRO A 59 -34.34 -5.14 0.48
N ASP A 60 -35.38 -4.37 0.19
CA ASP A 60 -36.12 -3.59 1.17
C ASP A 60 -35.60 -2.17 1.46
N ALA A 61 -35.72 -1.30 0.45
CA ALA A 61 -36.13 0.08 0.70
C ALA A 61 -37.27 0.55 -0.24
N GLU A 62 -37.97 -0.38 -0.89
CA GLU A 62 -39.23 -0.10 -1.60
C GLU A 62 -40.42 -0.24 -0.65
N GLN A 63 -40.38 0.40 0.53
CA GLN A 63 -41.58 0.45 1.38
C GLN A 63 -41.56 1.60 2.40
N ARG A 64 -41.70 2.84 1.92
CA ARG A 64 -42.53 3.81 2.65
C ARG A 64 -43.03 4.90 1.70
N ARG A 65 -44.34 4.79 1.48
CA ARG A 65 -45.23 5.78 0.89
C ARG A 65 -45.13 7.13 1.59
#